data_AF-A0A8C1SZ02-F1
#
_entry.id   AF-A0A8C1SZ02-F1
#
_cell.length_a   1.000
_cell.length_b   1.000
_cell.length_c   1.000
_cell.angle_alpha   90.00
_cell.angle_beta   90.00
_cell.angle_gamma   90.00
#
_symmetry.space_group_name_H-M   'P 1'
#
loop_
_entity.id
_entity.type
_entity.pdbx_description
1 polymer ?
#
loop_
_entity_poly.entity_id
_entity_poly.type
_entity_poly.pdbx_seq_one_letter_code
_entity_poly.pdbx_strand_id
1 'polypeptide(L)'
;RVSPAKKKQFFINQAIRNSDLTPRAKGKKSLRRQENTRFLDNLLERDECSKEDGEGHETALPTIFTEACTNGNYVEYWSDFMNRSGEEQERLLALLEEEAQRTHSEKSHKDQREVNPAFSAQECFQRIDRRLRVTLRRRQIPMGVLEGLESGLLGFFKAHPQSVYTTKLSSSYERLLLHAVCQYMALTSASSDCNGARQTEVVNKQEEFLPPQPLLSVYLEQLS
;
A
#
# COMPACT_ATOMS: atom_id res chain seq x y z
N ARG A 1 -8.18 -34.21 49.41
CA ARG A 1 -8.82 -33.74 48.15
C ARG A 1 -8.05 -32.53 47.64
N VAL A 2 -7.44 -32.61 46.46
CA VAL A 2 -6.66 -31.50 45.88
C VAL A 2 -7.64 -30.44 45.35
N SER A 3 -7.40 -29.17 45.67
CA SER A 3 -8.28 -28.09 45.22
C SER A 3 -8.31 -27.98 43.69
N PRO A 4 -9.45 -27.60 43.08
CA PRO A 4 -9.58 -27.44 41.62
C PRO A 4 -8.51 -26.53 41.01
N ALA A 5 -8.11 -25.49 41.75
CA ALA A 5 -7.04 -24.57 41.38
C ALA A 5 -5.67 -25.27 41.28
N LYS A 6 -5.32 -26.10 42.27
CA LYS A 6 -4.06 -26.88 42.25
C LYS A 6 -4.05 -27.93 41.13
N LYS A 7 -5.23 -28.48 40.79
CA LYS A 7 -5.38 -29.41 39.65
C LYS A 7 -5.18 -28.69 38.31
N LYS A 8 -5.70 -27.47 38.15
CA LYS A 8 -5.50 -26.63 36.96
C LYS A 8 -4.03 -26.21 36.80
N GLN A 9 -3.39 -25.78 37.90
CA GLN A 9 -1.95 -25.45 37.90
C GLN A 9 -1.09 -26.65 37.50
N PHE A 10 -1.44 -27.85 37.97
CA PHE A 10 -0.73 -29.09 37.62
C PHE A 10 -0.77 -29.36 36.11
N PHE A 11 -1.93 -29.23 35.46
CA PHE A 11 -2.04 -29.43 34.01
C PHE A 11 -1.36 -28.32 33.18
N ILE A 12 -1.38 -27.07 33.66
CA ILE A 12 -0.66 -25.96 33.01
C ILE A 12 0.86 -26.20 33.08
N ASN A 13 1.38 -26.58 34.25
CA ASN A 13 2.80 -26.86 34.43
C ASN A 13 3.24 -28.13 33.67
N GLN A 14 2.35 -29.10 33.50
CA GLN A 14 2.60 -30.29 32.69
C GLN A 14 2.58 -29.99 31.17
N ALA A 15 1.78 -29.02 30.73
CA ALA A 15 1.73 -28.58 29.33
C ALA A 15 2.99 -27.83 28.88
N ILE A 16 3.68 -27.13 29.80
CA ILE A 16 4.89 -26.34 29.51
C ILE A 16 6.12 -27.23 29.20
N ARG A 17 6.09 -28.54 29.48
CA ARG A 17 7.22 -29.45 29.16
C ARG A 17 7.05 -30.29 27.90
N ASN A 18 5.86 -30.31 27.28
CA ASN A 18 5.65 -31.11 26.07
C ASN A 18 6.13 -30.43 24.78
N SER A 19 6.31 -29.10 24.78
CA SER A 19 6.91 -28.36 23.66
C SER A 19 8.41 -28.59 23.52
N ASP A 20 9.09 -28.92 24.62
CA ASP A 20 10.55 -29.06 24.66
C ASP A 20 11.01 -30.52 24.50
N LEU A 21 10.15 -31.49 24.85
CA LEU A 21 10.50 -32.92 24.83
C LEU A 21 10.08 -33.65 23.55
N THR A 22 9.35 -33.02 22.64
CA THR A 22 9.15 -33.55 21.29
C THR A 22 9.47 -32.47 20.27
N PRO A 23 10.57 -32.60 19.49
CA PRO A 23 10.82 -31.72 18.37
C PRO A 23 9.78 -32.05 17.29
N ARG A 24 8.56 -31.52 17.43
CA ARG A 24 7.60 -31.49 16.32
C ARG A 24 8.27 -30.70 15.22
N ALA A 25 8.35 -31.30 14.03
CA ALA A 25 8.88 -30.65 12.84
C ALA A 25 8.19 -29.29 12.67
N LYS A 26 8.89 -28.21 13.01
CA LYS A 26 8.39 -26.85 12.87
C LYS A 26 8.18 -26.64 11.37
N GLY A 27 6.94 -26.39 10.96
CA GLY A 27 6.66 -26.05 9.57
C GLY A 27 7.46 -24.81 9.14
N LYS A 28 7.71 -24.64 7.84
CA LYS A 28 8.51 -23.53 7.28
C LYS A 28 8.16 -22.15 7.85
N LYS A 29 6.88 -21.91 8.17
CA LYS A 29 6.40 -20.66 8.80
C LYS A 29 6.90 -20.47 10.23
N SER A 30 6.94 -21.52 11.04
CA SER A 30 7.45 -21.47 12.41
C SER A 30 8.97 -21.34 12.46
N LEU A 31 9.68 -21.98 11.52
CA LEU A 31 11.12 -21.81 11.34
C LEU A 31 11.46 -20.35 11.00
N ARG A 32 10.77 -19.77 10.01
CA ARG A 32 10.94 -18.35 9.64
C ARG A 32 10.67 -17.38 10.80
N ARG A 33 9.68 -17.68 11.66
CA ARG A 33 9.43 -16.87 12.85
C ARG A 33 10.60 -16.92 13.82
N GLN A 34 11.16 -18.10 14.06
CA GLN A 34 12.31 -18.29 14.93
C GLN A 34 13.57 -17.61 14.37
N GLU A 35 13.80 -17.71 13.06
CA GLU A 35 14.91 -17.04 12.36
C GLU A 35 14.77 -15.52 12.45
N ASN A 36 13.58 -14.96 12.21
CA ASN A 36 13.33 -13.53 12.39
C ASN A 36 13.56 -13.06 13.82
N THR A 37 13.11 -13.82 14.84
CA THR A 37 13.37 -13.46 16.24
C THR A 37 14.86 -13.43 16.52
N ARG A 38 15.62 -14.45 16.10
CA ARG A 38 17.08 -14.47 16.27
C ARG A 38 17.78 -13.34 15.53
N PHE A 39 17.29 -12.97 14.36
CA PHE A 39 17.84 -11.86 13.59
C PHE A 39 17.64 -10.52 14.31
N LEU A 40 16.45 -10.29 14.88
CA LEU A 40 16.15 -9.09 15.66
C LEU A 40 16.99 -9.03 16.94
N ASP A 41 17.13 -10.15 17.65
CA ASP A 41 17.96 -10.22 18.86
C ASP A 41 19.44 -9.89 18.53
N ASN A 42 19.98 -10.41 17.42
CA ASN A 42 21.34 -10.06 16.97
C ASN A 42 21.50 -8.60 16.55
N LEU A 43 20.44 -7.94 16.06
CA LEU A 43 20.49 -6.50 15.78
C LEU A 43 20.58 -5.70 17.07
N LEU A 44 19.85 -6.11 18.10
CA LEU A 44 19.83 -5.45 19.41
C LEU A 44 21.15 -5.65 20.17
N GLU A 45 21.82 -6.80 20.02
CA GLU A 45 23.15 -7.02 20.60
C GLU A 45 24.26 -6.19 19.92
N ARG A 46 24.03 -5.69 18.70
CA ARG A 46 24.96 -4.79 17.99
C ARG A 46 24.82 -3.32 18.37
N ASP A 47 23.71 -2.97 19.02
CA ASP A 47 23.46 -1.63 19.55
C ASP A 47 23.78 -1.64 21.06
N GLU A 48 24.98 -2.08 21.42
CA GLU A 48 25.61 -1.71 22.70
C GLU A 48 25.88 -0.21 22.62
N CYS A 49 24.82 0.57 22.85
CA CYS A 49 24.86 1.98 23.16
C CYS A 49 25.89 2.14 24.29
N SER A 50 27.01 2.76 23.94
CA SER A 50 28.10 3.10 24.84
C SER A 50 27.54 3.70 26.12
N LYS A 51 27.75 2.97 27.23
CA LYS A 51 27.51 3.45 28.59
C LYS A 51 28.49 4.59 28.86
N GLU A 52 28.11 5.80 28.46
CA GLU A 52 28.72 7.03 28.92
C GLU A 52 27.69 7.73 29.80
N ASP A 53 27.96 7.70 31.11
CA ASP A 53 27.24 8.47 32.11
C ASP A 53 27.27 9.96 31.70
N GLY A 54 26.11 10.48 31.31
CA GLY A 54 25.96 11.83 30.79
C GLY A 54 24.53 12.32 30.97
N GLU A 55 24.36 13.16 31.98
CA GLU A 55 23.20 13.94 32.36
C GLU A 55 22.39 14.52 31.18
N GLY A 56 21.07 14.29 31.22
CA GLY A 56 20.09 14.86 30.30
C GLY A 56 19.33 13.81 29.52
N HIS A 57 18.23 13.29 30.08
CA HIS A 57 17.20 12.67 29.25
C HIS A 57 16.74 13.72 28.23
N GLU A 58 17.21 13.63 26.98
CA GLU A 58 16.49 14.19 25.84
C GLU A 58 15.10 13.57 25.89
N THR A 59 14.11 14.33 26.38
CA THR A 59 12.72 13.92 26.35
C THR A 59 12.40 13.63 24.89
N ALA A 60 12.12 12.36 24.58
CA ALA A 60 11.74 11.94 23.24
C ALA A 60 10.73 12.93 22.68
N LEU A 61 10.97 13.41 21.45
CA LEU A 61 10.06 14.33 20.78
C LEU A 61 8.63 13.78 20.87
N PRO A 62 7.64 14.61 21.23
CA PRO A 62 6.28 14.15 21.44
C PRO A 62 5.82 13.42 20.18
N THR A 63 5.39 12.18 20.37
CA THR A 63 4.87 11.38 19.26
C THR A 63 3.56 12.00 18.78
N ILE A 64 3.13 11.64 17.56
CA ILE A 64 1.81 12.05 17.05
C ILE A 64 0.70 11.67 18.03
N PHE A 65 0.84 10.55 18.75
CA PHE A 65 -0.11 10.13 19.79
C PHE A 65 -0.03 11.01 21.04
N THR A 66 1.17 11.42 21.44
CA THR A 66 1.36 12.38 22.53
C THR A 66 0.68 13.69 22.20
N GLU A 67 0.93 14.23 21.00
CA GLU A 67 0.29 15.45 20.51
C GLU A 67 -1.23 15.31 20.41
N ALA A 68 -1.74 14.20 19.87
CA ALA A 68 -3.18 13.96 19.77
C ALA A 68 -3.88 13.98 21.14
N CYS A 69 -3.21 13.51 22.19
CA CYS A 69 -3.76 13.46 23.55
C CYS A 69 -3.54 14.74 24.37
N THR A 70 -2.57 15.59 24.01
CA THR A 70 -2.23 16.79 24.80
C THR A 70 -2.57 18.10 24.10
N ASN A 71 -2.84 18.08 22.79
CA ASN A 71 -3.20 19.27 22.05
C ASN A 71 -4.60 19.73 22.46
N GLY A 72 -4.65 20.91 23.09
CA GLY A 72 -5.89 21.48 23.63
C GLY A 72 -7.01 21.60 22.60
N ASN A 73 -6.68 21.93 21.34
CA ASN A 73 -7.68 22.03 20.28
C ASN A 73 -8.30 20.66 19.97
N TYR A 74 -7.48 19.62 19.82
CA TYR A 74 -8.00 18.27 19.52
C TYR A 74 -8.83 17.71 20.68
N VAL A 75 -8.38 17.94 21.91
CA VAL A 75 -9.11 17.53 23.11
C VAL A 75 -10.45 18.26 23.23
N GLU A 76 -10.50 19.54 22.89
CA GLU A 76 -11.74 20.33 22.91
C GLU A 76 -12.75 19.83 21.87
N TYR A 77 -12.34 19.65 20.61
CA TYR A 77 -13.21 19.09 19.57
C TYR A 77 -13.68 17.66 19.90
N TRP A 78 -12.80 16.85 20.48
CA TRP A 78 -13.13 15.50 20.91
C TRP A 78 -14.14 15.50 22.06
N SER A 79 -13.95 16.39 23.04
CA SER A 79 -14.87 16.56 24.16
C SER A 79 -16.24 17.05 23.69
N ASP A 80 -16.29 18.03 22.79
CA ASP A 80 -17.55 18.51 22.20
C ASP A 80 -18.29 17.38 21.47
N PHE A 81 -17.57 16.57 20.69
CA PHE A 81 -18.16 15.40 20.02
C PHE A 81 -18.71 14.36 21.00
N MET A 82 -17.93 14.01 22.03
CA MET A 82 -18.31 13.00 23.02
C MET A 82 -19.51 13.43 23.89
N ASN A 83 -19.75 14.74 24.03
CA ASN A 83 -20.87 15.29 24.79
C ASN A 83 -22.18 15.42 23.97
N ARG A 84 -22.16 15.11 22.67
CA ARG A 84 -23.36 15.07 21.82
C ARG A 84 -24.16 13.80 22.02
N SER A 85 -25.45 13.83 21.65
CA SER A 85 -26.27 12.62 21.61
C SER A 85 -25.81 11.66 20.51
N GLY A 86 -26.09 10.36 20.66
CA GLY A 86 -25.66 9.34 19.69
C GLY A 86 -26.18 9.61 18.26
N GLU A 87 -27.40 10.11 18.11
CA GLU A 87 -27.93 10.48 16.79
C GLU A 87 -27.21 11.69 16.18
N GLU A 88 -26.80 12.65 16.99
CA GLU A 88 -26.02 13.82 16.52
C GLU A 88 -24.60 13.43 16.13
N GLN A 89 -23.99 12.47 16.85
CA GLN A 89 -22.70 11.90 16.48
C GLN A 89 -22.78 11.22 15.11
N GLU A 90 -23.82 10.41 14.87
CA GLU A 90 -24.03 9.73 13.59
C GLU A 90 -24.25 10.73 12.43
N ARG A 91 -25.06 11.77 12.65
CA ARG A 91 -25.26 12.84 11.66
C ARG A 91 -23.96 13.57 11.33
N LEU A 92 -23.14 13.88 12.34
CA LEU A 92 -21.86 14.56 12.13
C LEU A 92 -20.86 13.67 11.37
N LEU A 93 -20.77 12.38 11.72
CA LEU A 93 -19.91 11.43 11.02
C LEU A 93 -20.32 11.28 9.55
N ALA A 94 -21.62 11.21 9.27
CA ALA A 94 -22.12 11.14 7.89
C ALA A 94 -21.75 12.40 7.07
N LEU A 95 -21.86 13.59 7.67
CA LEU A 95 -21.45 14.85 7.02
C LEU A 95 -19.95 14.89 6.72
N LEU A 96 -19.12 14.47 7.68
CA LEU A 96 -17.67 14.41 7.51
C LEU A 96 -17.26 13.38 6.45
N GLU A 97 -17.97 12.24 6.38
CA GLU A 97 -17.75 11.24 5.34
C GLU A 97 -18.13 11.77 3.95
N GLU A 98 -19.26 12.46 3.84
CA GLU A 98 -19.69 13.11 2.59
C GLU A 98 -18.68 14.20 2.16
N GLU A 99 -18.18 15.02 3.08
CA GLU A 99 -17.17 16.04 2.82
C GLU A 99 -15.82 15.42 2.44
N ALA A 100 -15.41 14.33 3.09
CA ALA A 100 -14.23 13.57 2.70
C ALA A 100 -14.37 13.01 1.28
N GLN A 101 -15.54 12.47 0.92
CA GLN A 101 -15.81 12.00 -0.43
C GLN A 101 -15.80 13.15 -1.46
N ARG A 102 -16.35 14.31 -1.11
CA ARG A 102 -16.31 15.52 -1.96
C ARG A 102 -14.88 16.03 -2.17
N THR A 103 -14.07 16.11 -1.13
CA THR A 103 -12.65 16.51 -1.26
C THR A 103 -11.82 15.46 -2.01
N HIS A 104 -12.14 14.17 -1.90
CA HIS A 104 -11.55 13.13 -2.73
C HIS A 104 -12.00 13.22 -4.20
N SER A 105 -13.25 13.62 -4.45
CA SER A 105 -13.80 13.87 -5.79
C SER A 105 -13.22 15.15 -6.41
N GLU A 106 -13.02 16.22 -5.64
CA GLU A 106 -12.38 17.47 -6.09
C GLU A 106 -10.86 17.31 -6.28
N LYS A 107 -10.22 16.38 -5.54
CA LYS A 107 -8.86 15.90 -5.82
C LYS A 107 -8.79 14.90 -6.97
N SER A 108 -9.92 14.43 -7.51
CA SER A 108 -9.93 13.95 -8.88
C SER A 108 -9.65 15.19 -9.72
N HIS A 109 -8.39 15.34 -10.13
CA HIS A 109 -7.96 16.40 -11.04
C HIS A 109 -9.03 16.53 -12.13
N LYS A 110 -9.80 17.62 -12.11
CA LYS A 110 -10.58 18.00 -13.28
C LYS A 110 -9.65 17.90 -14.46
N ASP A 111 -10.07 17.15 -15.45
CA ASP A 111 -9.27 16.81 -16.59
C ASP A 111 -8.91 18.07 -17.39
N GLN A 112 -7.77 18.70 -17.09
CA GLN A 112 -7.29 19.90 -17.78
C GLN A 112 -6.76 19.61 -19.20
N ARG A 113 -6.98 18.39 -19.74
CA ARG A 113 -6.59 18.01 -21.10
C ARG A 113 -7.29 18.82 -22.20
N GLU A 114 -8.33 19.59 -21.91
CA GLU A 114 -8.91 20.56 -22.86
C GLU A 114 -7.90 21.63 -23.31
N VAL A 115 -6.84 21.88 -22.52
CA VAL A 115 -5.86 22.96 -22.79
C VAL A 115 -4.48 22.44 -23.21
N ASN A 116 -4.11 21.22 -22.84
CA ASN A 116 -2.87 20.58 -23.32
C ASN A 116 -3.00 19.04 -23.36
N PRO A 117 -3.02 18.41 -24.55
CA PRO A 117 -3.13 16.96 -24.74
C PRO A 117 -2.01 16.15 -24.07
N ALA A 118 -0.83 16.76 -23.88
CA ALA A 118 0.34 16.11 -23.33
C ALA A 118 0.75 16.79 -22.03
N PHE A 119 0.34 16.20 -20.90
CA PHE A 119 1.10 16.40 -19.67
C PHE A 119 2.57 16.03 -19.91
N SER A 120 3.48 16.73 -19.23
CA SER A 120 4.90 16.38 -19.30
C SER A 120 5.10 14.92 -18.86
N ALA A 121 6.11 14.25 -19.42
CA ALA A 121 6.46 12.86 -19.04
C ALA A 121 6.57 12.69 -17.50
N GLN A 122 7.08 13.73 -16.84
CA GLN A 122 7.22 13.78 -15.39
C GLN A 122 5.86 13.79 -14.68
N GLU A 123 4.87 14.57 -15.15
CA GLU A 123 3.52 14.57 -14.57
C GLU A 123 2.81 13.23 -14.80
N CYS A 124 2.94 12.66 -16.01
CA CYS A 124 2.44 11.32 -16.31
C CYS A 124 3.07 10.27 -15.38
N PHE A 125 4.37 10.37 -15.12
CA PHE A 125 5.05 9.51 -14.16
C PHE A 125 4.57 9.73 -12.73
N GLN A 126 4.31 10.98 -12.32
CA GLN A 126 3.81 11.30 -10.98
C GLN A 126 2.40 10.77 -10.70
N ARG A 127 1.57 10.57 -11.73
CA ARG A 127 0.26 9.89 -11.62
C ARG A 127 0.37 8.44 -11.19
N ILE A 128 1.48 7.79 -11.54
CA ILE A 128 1.71 6.41 -11.14
C ILE A 128 1.78 6.35 -9.61
N ASP A 129 1.12 5.35 -9.03
CA ASP A 129 1.10 5.11 -7.59
C ASP A 129 2.52 5.13 -7.02
N ARG A 130 2.67 5.75 -5.85
CA ARG A 130 3.98 5.90 -5.19
C ARG A 130 4.75 4.57 -5.10
N ARG A 131 4.05 3.47 -4.79
CA ARG A 131 4.64 2.12 -4.67
C ARG A 131 5.12 1.57 -6.02
N LEU A 132 4.35 1.82 -7.08
CA LEU A 132 4.73 1.43 -8.44
C LEU A 132 5.92 2.26 -8.93
N ARG A 133 5.94 3.58 -8.70
CA ARG A 133 7.11 4.43 -9.03
C ARG A 133 8.40 3.96 -8.36
N VAL A 134 8.35 3.58 -7.09
CA VAL A 134 9.52 3.03 -6.37
C VAL A 134 9.99 1.73 -7.02
N THR A 135 9.07 0.89 -7.49
CA THR A 135 9.40 -0.36 -8.19
C THR A 135 10.04 -0.07 -9.54
N LEU A 136 9.51 0.89 -10.30
CA LEU A 136 10.04 1.28 -11.61
C LEU A 136 11.44 1.92 -11.54
N ARG A 137 11.77 2.60 -10.44
CA ARG A 137 13.12 3.18 -10.27
C ARG A 137 14.21 2.14 -9.97
N ARG A 138 13.84 0.89 -9.68
CA ARG A 138 14.83 -0.16 -9.43
C ARG A 138 15.35 -0.69 -10.76
N ARG A 139 16.68 -0.66 -10.96
CA ARG A 139 17.43 -0.90 -12.21
C ARG A 139 17.20 -2.24 -12.94
N GLN A 140 16.24 -3.08 -12.56
CA GLN A 140 15.95 -4.37 -13.21
C GLN A 140 14.50 -4.46 -13.68
N ILE A 141 14.09 -3.56 -14.57
CA ILE A 141 12.84 -3.76 -15.33
C ILE A 141 13.21 -4.50 -16.61
N PRO A 142 12.55 -5.62 -16.93
CA PRO A 142 12.60 -6.22 -18.27
C PRO A 142 11.99 -5.26 -19.29
N MET A 143 12.80 -4.41 -19.92
CA MET A 143 12.31 -3.32 -20.77
C MET A 143 11.44 -3.83 -21.93
N GLY A 144 11.82 -4.93 -22.57
CA GLY A 144 11.02 -5.53 -23.65
C GLY A 144 9.62 -5.99 -23.22
N VAL A 145 9.44 -6.38 -21.95
CA VAL A 145 8.10 -6.68 -21.42
C VAL A 145 7.29 -5.41 -21.27
N LEU A 146 7.90 -4.33 -20.75
CA LEU A 146 7.24 -3.04 -20.59
C LEU A 146 6.80 -2.47 -21.95
N GLU A 147 7.71 -2.46 -22.94
CA GLU A 147 7.45 -2.01 -24.31
C GLU A 147 6.34 -2.82 -24.99
N GLY A 148 6.31 -4.13 -24.79
CA GLY A 148 5.27 -5.01 -25.33
C GLY A 148 3.89 -4.67 -24.75
N LEU A 149 3.81 -4.43 -23.44
CA LEU A 149 2.56 -4.01 -22.79
C LEU A 149 2.11 -2.62 -23.27
N GLU A 150 3.04 -1.67 -23.40
CA GLU A 150 2.75 -0.34 -23.95
C GLU A 150 2.24 -0.41 -25.38
N SER A 151 2.92 -1.15 -26.24
CA SER A 151 2.56 -1.29 -27.66
C SER A 151 1.18 -1.94 -27.83
N GLY A 152 0.86 -2.94 -27.00
CA GLY A 152 -0.46 -3.58 -27.00
C GLY A 152 -1.59 -2.62 -26.64
N LEU A 153 -1.43 -1.84 -25.57
CA LEU A 153 -2.43 -0.84 -25.16
C LEU A 153 -2.53 0.30 -26.17
N LEU A 154 -1.39 0.81 -26.63
CA LEU A 154 -1.32 1.90 -27.60
C LEU A 154 -2.03 1.53 -28.90
N GLY A 155 -1.76 0.34 -29.44
CA GLY A 155 -2.41 -0.15 -30.66
C GLY A 155 -3.91 -0.36 -30.48
N PHE A 156 -4.32 -0.96 -29.36
CA PHE A 156 -5.73 -1.24 -29.09
C PHE A 156 -6.55 0.04 -28.95
N PHE A 157 -6.13 0.98 -28.09
CA PHE A 157 -6.91 2.19 -27.80
C PHE A 157 -6.80 3.25 -28.91
N LYS A 158 -5.76 3.23 -29.74
CA LYS A 158 -5.75 4.04 -30.97
C LYS A 158 -6.82 3.58 -31.98
N ALA A 159 -7.05 2.28 -32.08
CA ALA A 159 -8.06 1.73 -32.99
C ALA A 159 -9.47 1.78 -32.38
N HIS A 160 -9.59 1.56 -31.06
CA HIS A 160 -10.86 1.45 -30.36
C HIS A 160 -10.84 2.22 -29.02
N PRO A 161 -10.92 3.57 -29.03
CA PRO A 161 -10.73 4.40 -27.83
C PRO A 161 -11.68 4.10 -26.68
N GLN A 162 -12.91 3.65 -26.96
CA GLN A 162 -13.96 3.41 -25.97
C GLN A 162 -14.17 1.92 -25.64
N SER A 163 -13.37 1.02 -26.21
CA SER A 163 -13.49 -0.42 -25.96
C SER A 163 -12.78 -0.85 -24.69
N VAL A 164 -13.16 -2.01 -24.15
CA VAL A 164 -12.51 -2.61 -22.98
C VAL A 164 -11.38 -3.54 -23.43
N TYR A 165 -10.14 -3.23 -23.04
CA TYR A 165 -9.02 -4.12 -23.28
C TYR A 165 -8.97 -5.18 -22.18
N THR A 166 -9.00 -6.46 -22.56
CA THR A 166 -8.99 -7.60 -21.63
C THR A 166 -7.76 -8.46 -21.87
N THR A 167 -7.00 -8.74 -20.80
CA THR A 167 -5.83 -9.62 -20.88
C THR A 167 -5.74 -10.56 -19.67
N LYS A 168 -5.15 -11.74 -19.89
CA LYS A 168 -4.88 -12.75 -18.86
C LYS A 168 -3.37 -12.92 -18.71
N LEU A 169 -2.78 -12.12 -17.83
CA LEU A 169 -1.35 -12.20 -17.51
C LEU A 169 -1.13 -13.25 -16.42
N SER A 170 -0.27 -14.23 -16.67
CA SER A 170 0.09 -15.26 -15.69
C SER A 170 1.00 -14.71 -14.58
N SER A 171 1.91 -13.81 -14.96
CA SER A 171 2.86 -13.17 -14.06
C SER A 171 2.21 -12.02 -13.29
N SER A 172 2.29 -12.06 -11.96
CA SER A 172 1.90 -10.93 -11.10
C SER A 172 2.77 -9.70 -11.35
N TYR A 173 4.03 -9.90 -11.78
CA TYR A 173 4.95 -8.82 -12.08
C TYR A 173 4.59 -8.12 -13.39
N GLU A 174 4.25 -8.86 -14.46
CA GLU A 174 3.75 -8.26 -15.70
C GLU A 174 2.45 -7.49 -15.45
N ARG A 175 1.57 -8.03 -14.61
CA ARG A 175 0.33 -7.35 -14.22
C ARG A 175 0.60 -6.05 -13.47
N LEU A 176 1.61 -6.05 -12.58
CA LEU A 176 2.08 -4.84 -11.90
C LEU A 176 2.57 -3.78 -12.90
N LEU A 177 3.36 -4.19 -13.90
CA LEU A 177 3.84 -3.31 -14.96
C LEU A 177 2.69 -2.78 -15.83
N LEU A 178 1.72 -3.63 -16.17
CA LEU A 178 0.53 -3.23 -16.92
C LEU A 178 -0.23 -2.12 -16.17
N HIS A 179 -0.45 -2.26 -14.86
CA HIS A 179 -1.09 -1.22 -14.06
C HIS A 179 -0.30 0.10 -14.09
N ALA A 180 1.02 0.04 -14.02
CA ALA A 180 1.86 1.23 -14.10
C ALA A 180 1.77 1.92 -15.47
N VAL A 181 1.79 1.16 -16.56
CA VAL A 181 1.59 1.67 -17.93
C VAL A 181 0.21 2.31 -18.05
N CYS A 182 -0.84 1.66 -17.56
CA CYS A 182 -2.19 2.20 -17.60
C CYS A 182 -2.26 3.55 -16.89
N GLN A 183 -1.71 3.66 -15.68
CA GLN A 183 -1.69 4.92 -14.93
C GLN A 183 -0.91 6.02 -15.65
N TYR A 184 0.21 5.68 -16.28
CA TYR A 184 1.01 6.62 -17.09
C TYR A 184 0.21 7.14 -18.29
N MET A 185 -0.50 6.25 -18.99
CA MET A 185 -1.36 6.56 -20.14
C MET A 185 -2.75 7.10 -19.75
N ALA A 186 -2.99 7.39 -18.46
CA ALA A 186 -4.28 7.84 -17.93
C ALA A 186 -5.47 6.89 -18.22
N LEU A 187 -5.19 5.59 -18.31
CA LEU A 187 -6.16 4.51 -18.40
C LEU A 187 -6.48 3.96 -17.00
N THR A 188 -7.71 3.48 -16.81
CA THR A 188 -8.10 2.78 -15.58
C THR A 188 -7.96 1.29 -15.79
N SER A 189 -7.32 0.60 -14.84
CA SER A 189 -7.12 -0.85 -14.90
C SER A 189 -7.61 -1.52 -13.62
N ALA A 190 -8.22 -2.69 -13.76
CA ALA A 190 -8.70 -3.50 -12.65
C ALA A 190 -8.44 -4.98 -12.92
N SER A 191 -8.03 -5.73 -11.90
CA SER A 191 -7.81 -7.17 -12.03
C SER A 191 -8.74 -7.97 -11.13
N SER A 192 -9.39 -8.97 -11.69
CA SER A 192 -10.34 -9.87 -11.04
C SER A 192 -9.98 -11.34 -11.30
N ASP A 193 -10.45 -12.25 -10.45
CA ASP A 193 -10.29 -13.70 -10.69
C ASP A 193 -11.47 -14.21 -11.53
N CYS A 194 -11.17 -14.74 -12.72
CA CYS A 194 -12.14 -15.25 -13.67
C CYS A 194 -11.78 -16.70 -14.02
N ASN A 195 -12.64 -17.66 -13.70
CA ASN A 195 -12.43 -19.09 -14.02
C ASN A 195 -11.07 -19.64 -13.54
N GLY A 196 -10.64 -19.24 -12.34
CA GLY A 196 -9.37 -19.68 -11.75
C GLY A 196 -8.11 -19.02 -12.33
N ALA A 197 -8.25 -18.07 -13.26
CA ALA A 197 -7.17 -17.26 -13.79
C ALA A 197 -7.40 -15.78 -13.48
N ARG A 198 -6.34 -15.04 -13.13
CA ARG A 198 -6.47 -13.60 -12.94
C ARG A 198 -6.56 -12.90 -14.30
N GLN A 199 -7.66 -12.19 -14.51
CA GLN A 199 -7.89 -11.34 -15.67
C GLN A 199 -7.65 -9.88 -15.28
N THR A 200 -7.21 -9.07 -16.25
CA THR A 200 -7.08 -7.62 -16.09
C THR A 200 -7.83 -6.93 -17.22
N GLU A 201 -8.69 -6.01 -16.83
CA GLU A 201 -9.47 -5.17 -17.72
C GLU A 201 -8.94 -3.74 -17.65
N VAL A 202 -8.85 -3.11 -18.81
CA VAL A 202 -8.37 -1.74 -18.95
C VAL A 202 -9.41 -0.96 -19.74
N VAL A 203 -9.74 0.22 -19.26
CA VAL A 203 -10.73 1.12 -19.85
C VAL A 203 -10.17 2.53 -19.96
N ASN A 204 -10.46 3.16 -21.09
CA ASN A 204 -10.27 4.60 -21.25
C ASN A 204 -11.51 5.32 -20.73
N LYS A 205 -11.31 6.31 -19.86
CA LYS A 205 -12.41 7.15 -19.34
C LYS A 205 -12.71 8.35 -20.24
N GLN A 206 -11.85 8.62 -21.21
CA GLN A 206 -12.01 9.72 -22.15
C GLN A 206 -12.72 9.26 -23.43
N GLU A 207 -13.29 10.22 -24.16
CA GLU A 207 -13.86 9.97 -25.48
C GLU A 207 -12.79 9.61 -26.52
N GLU A 208 -11.66 10.33 -26.47
CA GLU A 208 -10.50 10.08 -27.32
C GLU A 208 -9.35 9.47 -26.53
N PHE A 209 -8.48 8.72 -27.21
CA PHE A 209 -7.26 8.20 -26.60
C PHE A 209 -6.06 9.02 -27.04
N LEU A 210 -5.51 9.79 -26.10
CA LEU A 210 -4.34 10.66 -26.30
C LEU A 210 -3.16 10.12 -25.49
N PRO A 211 -2.28 9.31 -26.11
CA PRO A 211 -1.16 8.71 -25.39
C PRO A 211 -0.08 9.76 -25.05
N PRO A 212 0.56 9.66 -23.87
CA PRO A 212 1.67 10.54 -23.50
C PRO A 212 2.88 10.34 -24.42
N GLN A 213 3.63 11.43 -24.64
CA GLN A 213 4.90 11.41 -25.35
C GLN A 213 5.97 12.09 -24.48
N PRO A 214 7.10 11.41 -24.18
CA PRO A 214 7.45 10.03 -24.50
C PRO A 214 6.61 8.96 -23.76
N LEU A 215 6.70 7.72 -24.24
CA LEU A 215 6.20 6.51 -23.57
C LEU A 215 6.96 6.24 -22.27
N LEU A 216 6.39 5.40 -21.39
CA LEU A 216 6.95 5.10 -20.07
C LEU A 216 8.30 4.39 -20.17
N SER A 217 8.46 3.43 -21.10
CA SER A 217 9.75 2.77 -21.39
C SER A 217 10.85 3.79 -21.68
N VAL A 218 10.63 4.62 -22.69
CA VAL A 218 11.56 5.69 -23.12
C VAL A 218 11.84 6.66 -21.97
N TYR A 219 10.82 7.04 -21.21
CA TYR A 219 11.00 7.92 -20.06
C TYR A 219 11.88 7.30 -18.97
N LEU A 220 11.73 6.01 -18.70
CA LEU A 220 12.54 5.30 -17.70
C LEU A 220 13.98 5.10 -18.15
N GLU A 221 14.23 4.90 -19.44
CA GLU A 221 15.59 4.85 -19.99
C GLU A 221 16.32 6.20 -19.81
N GLN A 222 15.62 7.32 -20.00
CA GLN A 222 16.17 8.66 -19.78
C GLN A 222 16.50 8.94 -18.31
N LEU A 223 15.90 8.22 -17.37
CA LEU A 223 16.14 8.34 -15.93
C LEU A 223 17.28 7.44 -15.41
N SER A 224 17.80 6.51 -16.21
CA SER A 224 18.75 5.47 -15.78
C SER A 224 20.22 5.89 -15.86
#